data_AF-X0X191-F1
#
_entry.id   AF-X0X191-F1
#
_cell.length_a   1.000
_cell.length_b   1.000
_cell.length_c   1.000
_cell.angle_alpha   90.00
_cell.angle_beta   90.00
_cell.angle_gamma   90.00
#
_symmetry.space_group_name_H-M   'P 1'
#
loop_
_entity.id
_entity.type
_entity.pdbx_description
1 polymer ?
#
loop_
_entity_poly.entity_id
_entity_poly.type
_entity_poly.pdbx_seq_one_letter_code
_entity_poly.pdbx_strand_id
1 'polypeptide(L)'
;MSRMSDGPLTGVTVTEFTSAWAGPYATCVLGMLGAEVIKVESRKRIDHSRFTSFTTGEAFSNPDQSSVFNILNLNKLSVCLNLGQPKAIEIAKQLVEMSDVVVENMRPGVITRLGLGYTALSEMKRDLIYLSSSSCGQTGPDREHVGYAPHFAAQAGLSFVTGYEDWP
;
A
#
# COMPACT_ATOMS: atom_id res chain seq x y z
N MET A 1 13.82 14.80 23.45
CA MET A 1 12.51 14.16 23.23
C MET A 1 12.75 12.66 23.28
N SER A 2 12.19 11.98 24.30
CA SER A 2 12.32 10.53 24.45
C SER A 2 11.77 9.85 23.21
N ARG A 3 12.58 9.09 22.47
CA ARG A 3 12.07 8.18 21.44
C ARG A 3 11.06 7.26 22.13
N MET A 4 9.86 7.13 21.56
CA MET A 4 8.91 6.10 21.97
C MET A 4 9.67 4.77 22.06
N SER A 5 9.44 4.01 23.13
CA SER A 5 10.06 2.71 23.40
C SER A 5 10.35 1.94 22.12
N ASP A 6 11.63 1.62 21.89
CA ASP A 6 12.10 1.00 20.65
C ASP A 6 11.35 -0.31 20.39
N GLY A 7 10.49 -0.30 19.37
CA GLY A 7 9.75 -1.48 18.93
C GLY A 7 10.68 -2.47 18.22
N PRO A 8 10.23 -3.70 17.95
CA PRO A 8 11.07 -4.73 17.34
C PRO A 8 11.57 -4.38 15.93
N LEU A 9 10.97 -3.37 15.27
CA LEU A 9 11.39 -2.87 13.95
C LEU A 9 12.07 -1.49 14.03
N THR A 10 12.50 -1.05 15.21
CA THR A 10 13.32 0.18 15.32
C THR A 10 14.54 0.07 14.41
N GLY A 11 14.76 1.11 13.60
CA GLY A 11 15.86 1.19 12.64
C GLY A 11 15.53 0.63 11.25
N VAL A 12 14.36 0.00 11.07
CA VAL A 12 13.87 -0.45 9.76
C VAL A 12 13.18 0.70 9.03
N THR A 13 13.55 0.95 7.78
CA THR A 13 12.92 1.96 6.91
C THR A 13 12.07 1.32 5.81
N VAL A 14 10.88 1.87 5.56
CA VAL A 14 9.91 1.32 4.60
C VAL A 14 9.46 2.41 3.62
N THR A 15 9.64 2.18 2.32
CA THR A 15 8.98 2.99 1.29
C THR A 15 7.68 2.33 0.84
N GLU A 16 6.56 3.04 0.97
CA GLU A 16 5.22 2.54 0.68
C GLU A 16 4.63 3.22 -0.57
N PHE A 17 4.33 2.43 -1.61
CA PHE A 17 3.60 2.82 -2.81
C PHE A 17 2.19 2.22 -2.85
N THR A 18 1.53 2.18 -1.69
CA THR A 18 0.25 1.48 -1.53
C THR A 18 -0.93 2.44 -1.43
N SER A 19 -2.13 1.92 -1.71
CA SER A 19 -3.40 2.63 -1.53
C SER A 19 -4.51 1.71 -1.03
N ALA A 20 -5.65 2.28 -0.67
CA ALA A 20 -6.83 1.56 -0.18
C ALA A 20 -6.60 0.92 1.20
N TRP A 21 -6.51 -0.42 1.29
CA TRP A 21 -6.56 -1.13 2.58
C TRP A 21 -5.38 -2.07 2.84
N ALA A 22 -5.20 -3.12 2.02
CA ALA A 22 -4.27 -4.21 2.35
C ALA A 22 -2.82 -3.73 2.55
N GLY A 23 -2.30 -2.96 1.60
CA GLY A 23 -0.96 -2.37 1.69
C GLY A 23 -0.83 -1.36 2.84
N PRO A 24 -1.72 -0.34 2.94
CA PRO A 24 -1.64 0.64 4.01
C PRO A 24 -1.74 0.01 5.41
N TYR A 25 -2.59 -0.99 5.58
CA TYR A 25 -2.73 -1.71 6.85
C TYR A 25 -1.44 -2.47 7.21
N ALA A 26 -0.86 -3.21 6.25
CA ALA A 26 0.38 -3.93 6.47
C ALA A 26 1.50 -3.00 6.93
N THR A 27 1.69 -1.86 6.27
CA THR A 27 2.73 -0.90 6.66
C THR A 27 2.38 -0.10 7.91
N CYS A 28 1.09 0.10 8.22
CA CYS A 28 0.67 0.66 9.51
C CYS A 28 1.11 -0.24 10.67
N VAL A 29 0.97 -1.56 10.53
CA VAL A 29 1.46 -2.53 11.54
C VAL A 29 2.99 -2.42 11.67
N LEU A 30 3.73 -2.30 10.57
CA LEU A 30 5.19 -2.10 10.63
C LEU A 30 5.55 -0.81 11.38
N GLY A 31 4.85 0.30 11.11
CA GLY A 31 5.04 1.57 11.81
C GLY A 31 4.71 1.47 13.31
N MET A 32 3.65 0.76 13.68
CA MET A 32 3.31 0.48 15.09
C MET A 32 4.38 -0.35 15.80
N LEU A 33 5.11 -1.19 15.07
CA LEU A 33 6.23 -1.98 15.58
C LEU A 33 7.58 -1.23 15.57
N GLY A 34 7.58 0.06 15.20
CA GLY A 34 8.75 0.94 15.28
C GLY A 34 9.48 1.22 13.96
N ALA A 35 8.99 0.70 12.83
CA ALA A 35 9.58 1.01 11.53
C ALA A 35 9.29 2.46 11.11
N GLU A 36 10.24 3.11 10.44
CA GLU A 36 10.01 4.41 9.80
C GLU A 36 9.38 4.19 8.42
N VAL A 37 8.09 4.47 8.31
CA VAL A 37 7.32 4.25 7.08
C VAL A 37 7.11 5.57 6.35
N ILE A 38 7.54 5.62 5.08
CA ILE A 38 7.39 6.77 4.19
C ILE A 38 6.37 6.40 3.10
N LYS A 39 5.16 6.97 3.21
CA LYS A 39 4.12 6.82 2.19
C LYS A 39 4.37 7.79 1.04
N VAL A 40 4.47 7.23 -0.17
CA VAL A 40 4.54 7.99 -1.41
C VAL A 40 3.13 8.08 -2.01
N GLU A 41 2.63 9.30 -2.14
CA GLU A 41 1.31 9.58 -2.70
C GLU A 41 1.39 10.75 -3.71
N SER A 42 0.36 10.97 -4.53
CA SER A 42 0.29 12.12 -5.43
C SER A 42 -0.99 12.91 -5.26
N ARG A 43 -0.93 14.24 -5.35
CA ARG A 43 -2.13 15.09 -5.53
C ARG A 43 -2.89 14.78 -6.83
N LYS A 44 -2.21 14.25 -7.85
CA LYS A 44 -2.85 13.86 -9.13
C LYS A 44 -3.65 12.57 -9.01
N ARG A 45 -3.18 11.64 -8.17
CA ARG A 45 -3.82 10.35 -7.90
C ARG A 45 -3.73 10.09 -6.41
N ILE A 46 -4.65 10.72 -5.70
CA ILE A 46 -4.75 10.63 -4.26
C ILE A 46 -5.33 9.26 -3.86
N ASP A 47 -4.92 8.75 -2.70
CA ASP A 47 -5.52 7.57 -2.11
C ASP A 47 -7.01 7.85 -1.87
N HIS A 48 -7.85 7.06 -2.54
CA HIS A 48 -9.29 7.26 -2.50
C HIS A 48 -9.89 7.07 -1.10
N SER A 49 -9.17 6.39 -0.19
CA SER A 49 -9.55 6.33 1.23
C SER A 49 -9.62 7.70 1.89
N ARG A 50 -8.93 8.72 1.39
CA ARG A 50 -8.98 10.10 1.94
C ARG A 50 -10.32 10.80 1.71
N PHE A 51 -11.10 10.35 0.72
CA PHE A 51 -12.35 11.01 0.33
C PHE A 51 -13.58 10.12 0.45
N THR A 52 -13.41 8.82 0.67
CA THR A 52 -14.55 7.90 0.77
C THR A 52 -14.29 6.81 1.79
N SER A 53 -15.24 6.61 2.70
CA SER A 53 -15.25 5.50 3.63
C SER A 53 -15.57 4.20 2.90
N PHE A 54 -14.74 3.16 3.05
CA PHE A 54 -14.99 1.85 2.42
C PHE A 54 -16.02 1.01 3.15
N THR A 55 -16.39 1.39 4.37
CA THR A 55 -17.36 0.67 5.20
C THR A 55 -18.75 1.28 5.12
N THR A 56 -18.84 2.62 5.10
CA THR A 56 -20.12 3.35 5.13
C THR A 56 -20.48 4.00 3.79
N GLY A 57 -19.53 4.13 2.86
CA GLY A 57 -19.73 4.88 1.62
C GLY A 57 -19.79 6.40 1.82
N GLU A 58 -19.60 6.90 3.05
CA GLU A 58 -19.57 8.33 3.35
C GLU A 58 -18.46 9.03 2.55
N ALA A 59 -18.81 10.16 1.94
CA ALA A 59 -17.85 11.01 1.24
C ALA A 59 -17.37 12.14 2.15
N PHE A 60 -16.06 12.36 2.18
CA PHE A 60 -15.43 13.45 2.93
C PHE A 60 -15.16 14.63 2.00
N SER A 61 -15.35 15.85 2.52
CA SER A 61 -15.10 17.08 1.74
C SER A 61 -13.63 17.51 1.74
N ASN A 62 -12.88 17.06 2.75
CA ASN A 62 -11.47 17.37 2.95
C ASN A 62 -10.68 16.06 3.16
N PRO A 63 -9.52 15.87 2.49
CA PRO A 63 -8.72 14.64 2.59
C PRO A 63 -8.20 14.33 4.01
N ASP A 64 -8.20 15.31 4.91
CA ASP A 64 -7.74 15.16 6.30
C ASP A 64 -8.87 14.72 7.26
N GLN A 65 -10.13 14.69 6.78
CA GLN A 65 -11.30 14.28 7.58
C GLN A 65 -11.54 12.77 7.57
N SER A 66 -10.90 12.02 6.67
CA SER A 66 -11.18 10.59 6.53
C SER A 66 -10.68 9.78 7.71
N SER A 67 -11.62 9.27 8.51
CA SER A 67 -11.34 8.31 9.58
C SER A 67 -10.68 7.04 9.05
N VAL A 68 -11.08 6.57 7.87
CA VAL A 68 -10.52 5.37 7.22
C VAL A 68 -9.05 5.59 6.86
N PHE A 69 -8.72 6.70 6.20
CA PHE A 69 -7.33 7.01 5.88
C PHE A 69 -6.49 7.17 7.15
N ASN A 70 -7.02 7.89 8.15
CA ASN A 70 -6.31 8.21 9.38
C ASN A 70 -5.94 6.94 10.16
N ILE A 71 -6.84 5.96 10.27
CA ILE A 71 -6.57 4.69 10.96
C ILE A 71 -5.55 3.83 10.20
N LEU A 72 -5.62 3.80 8.87
CA LEU A 72 -4.75 2.97 8.04
C LEU A 72 -3.35 3.56 7.81
N ASN A 73 -3.12 4.81 8.20
CA ASN A 73 -1.88 5.53 7.92
C ASN A 73 -1.27 6.20 9.16
N LEU A 74 -1.60 5.71 10.35
CA LEU A 74 -0.94 6.11 11.59
C LEU A 74 0.56 5.77 11.54
N ASN A 75 1.37 6.59 12.22
CA ASN A 75 2.83 6.42 12.34
C ASN A 75 3.61 6.48 11.01
N LYS A 76 3.04 7.08 9.97
CA LYS A 76 3.70 7.24 8.67
C LYS A 76 4.12 8.68 8.41
N LEU A 77 5.30 8.84 7.83
CA LEU A 77 5.67 10.04 7.09
C LEU A 77 4.99 10.00 5.71
N SER A 78 4.81 11.16 5.08
CA SER A 78 4.19 11.26 3.76
C SER A 78 5.00 12.18 2.85
N VAL A 79 5.18 11.77 1.60
CA VAL A 79 5.81 12.56 0.55
C VAL A 79 4.94 12.57 -0.70
N CYS A 80 4.73 13.78 -1.25
CA CYS A 80 3.90 13.97 -2.43
C CYS A 80 4.74 13.88 -3.72
N LEU A 81 4.70 12.74 -4.40
CA LEU A 81 5.39 12.48 -5.68
C LEU A 81 4.38 12.07 -6.77
N ASN A 82 4.35 12.81 -7.87
CA ASN A 82 3.64 12.36 -9.07
C ASN A 82 4.54 11.44 -9.89
N LEU A 83 4.42 10.13 -9.70
CA LEU A 83 5.22 9.10 -10.39
C LEU A 83 5.01 9.04 -11.92
N GLY A 84 4.11 9.86 -12.49
CA GLY A 84 4.07 10.09 -13.93
C GLY A 84 5.17 11.04 -14.44
N GLN A 85 5.97 11.63 -13.55
CA GLN A 85 7.07 12.52 -13.88
C GLN A 85 8.42 11.82 -13.72
N PRO A 86 9.32 11.87 -14.72
CA PRO A 86 10.63 11.22 -14.62
C PRO A 86 11.42 11.64 -13.37
N LYS A 87 11.40 12.93 -13.02
CA LYS A 87 12.10 13.43 -11.83
C LYS A 87 11.53 12.84 -10.52
N ALA A 88 10.23 12.56 -10.46
CA ALA A 88 9.61 11.94 -9.30
C ALA A 88 9.98 10.46 -9.18
N ILE A 89 10.16 9.76 -10.30
CA ILE A 89 10.70 8.39 -10.31
C ILE A 89 12.12 8.36 -9.75
N GLU A 90 12.98 9.31 -10.14
CA GLU A 90 14.34 9.36 -9.60
C GLU A 90 14.37 9.65 -8.08
N ILE A 91 13.50 10.53 -7.59
CA ILE A 91 13.34 10.75 -6.14
C ILE A 91 12.81 9.48 -5.45
N ALA A 92 11.85 8.79 -6.07
CA ALA A 92 11.32 7.54 -5.52
C ALA A 92 12.42 6.47 -5.40
N LYS A 93 13.30 6.34 -6.40
CA LYS A 93 14.46 5.43 -6.33
C LYS A 93 15.43 5.80 -5.21
N GLN A 94 15.68 7.10 -4.99
CA GLN A 94 16.51 7.57 -3.87
C GLN A 94 15.89 7.20 -2.52
N LEU A 95 14.57 7.29 -2.37
CA LEU A 95 13.89 6.81 -1.17
C LEU A 95 14.06 5.30 -0.98
N VAL A 96 13.91 4.52 -2.06
CA VAL A 96 14.12 3.07 -2.03
C VAL A 96 15.55 2.69 -1.66
N GLU A 97 16.56 3.41 -2.16
CA GLU A 97 17.96 3.16 -1.84
C GLU A 97 18.25 3.27 -0.32
N MET A 98 17.51 4.16 0.37
CA MET A 98 17.58 4.33 1.82
C MET A 98 16.59 3.45 2.60
N SER A 99 15.81 2.61 1.93
CA SER A 99 14.76 1.78 2.52
C SER A 99 15.16 0.31 2.59
N ASP A 100 14.91 -0.33 3.73
CA ASP A 100 15.08 -1.78 3.87
C ASP A 100 13.95 -2.56 3.18
N VAL A 101 12.74 -1.98 3.17
CA VAL A 101 11.54 -2.61 2.63
C VAL A 101 10.84 -1.68 1.64
N VAL A 102 10.39 -2.24 0.52
CA VAL A 102 9.42 -1.60 -0.37
C VAL A 102 8.11 -2.37 -0.36
N VAL A 103 7.01 -1.65 -0.19
CA VAL A 103 5.66 -2.24 -0.24
C VAL A 103 4.83 -1.55 -1.30
N GLU A 104 4.21 -2.32 -2.17
CA GLU A 104 3.33 -1.82 -3.22
C GLU A 104 2.10 -2.72 -3.42
N ASN A 105 0.99 -2.13 -3.87
CA ASN A 105 -0.22 -2.88 -4.18
C ASN A 105 -0.90 -2.43 -5.49
N MET A 106 -0.09 -2.10 -6.49
CA MET A 106 -0.59 -1.72 -7.80
C MET A 106 -1.00 -2.95 -8.60
N ARG A 107 -1.83 -2.72 -9.63
CA ARG A 107 -2.16 -3.78 -10.61
C ARG A 107 -0.87 -4.31 -11.24
N PRO A 108 -0.80 -5.61 -11.57
CA PRO A 108 0.40 -6.20 -12.15
C PRO A 108 0.97 -5.42 -13.33
N GLY A 109 2.29 -5.24 -13.30
CA GLY A 109 3.06 -4.52 -14.31
C GLY A 109 2.94 -2.99 -14.29
N VAL A 110 2.06 -2.38 -13.49
CA VAL A 110 2.00 -0.89 -13.39
C VAL A 110 3.30 -0.35 -12.82
N ILE A 111 3.72 -0.85 -11.65
CA ILE A 111 4.93 -0.36 -10.99
C ILE A 111 6.21 -0.75 -11.74
N THR A 112 6.20 -1.89 -12.44
CA THR A 112 7.30 -2.32 -13.32
C THR A 112 7.51 -1.34 -14.48
N ARG A 113 6.42 -0.85 -15.12
CA ARG A 113 6.51 0.15 -16.20
C ARG A 113 7.07 1.49 -15.72
N LEU A 114 6.99 1.78 -14.42
CA LEU A 114 7.58 2.96 -13.79
C LEU A 114 9.06 2.76 -13.44
N GLY A 115 9.63 1.57 -13.64
CA GLY A 115 11.00 1.24 -13.23
C GLY A 115 11.15 1.05 -11.72
N LEU A 116 10.05 0.81 -11.01
CA LEU A 116 9.99 0.61 -9.55
C LEU A 116 9.56 -0.83 -9.19
N GLY A 117 9.62 -1.75 -10.15
CA GLY A 117 9.37 -3.18 -9.95
C GLY A 117 10.57 -3.87 -9.29
N TYR A 118 10.33 -5.04 -8.69
CA TYR A 118 11.35 -5.80 -7.96
C TYR A 118 12.66 -5.99 -8.75
N THR A 119 12.59 -6.46 -10.01
CA THR A 119 13.80 -6.70 -10.82
C THR A 119 14.69 -5.47 -10.89
N ALA A 120 14.12 -4.31 -11.27
CA ALA A 120 14.88 -3.06 -11.40
C ALA A 120 15.44 -2.57 -10.05
N LEU A 121 14.67 -2.69 -8.97
CA LEU A 121 15.11 -2.21 -7.65
C LEU A 121 16.12 -3.17 -6.98
N SER A 122 16.01 -4.48 -7.21
CA SER A 122 16.93 -5.48 -6.67
C SER A 122 18.33 -5.40 -7.30
N GLU A 123 18.43 -4.92 -8.54
CA GLU A 123 19.72 -4.62 -9.17
C GLU A 123 20.42 -3.44 -8.49
N MET A 124 19.66 -2.45 -8.04
CA MET A 124 20.15 -1.27 -7.31
C MET A 124 20.46 -1.59 -5.85
N LYS A 125 19.61 -2.35 -5.16
CA LYS A 125 19.75 -2.70 -3.74
C LYS A 125 19.46 -4.19 -3.54
N ARG A 126 20.52 -5.00 -3.41
CA ARG A 126 20.43 -6.48 -3.38
C ARG A 126 19.85 -7.07 -2.10
N ASP A 127 19.94 -6.34 -1.00
CA ASP A 127 19.38 -6.70 0.31
C ASP A 127 17.94 -6.18 0.50
N LEU A 128 17.34 -5.60 -0.54
CA LEU A 128 15.98 -5.06 -0.50
C LEU A 128 14.94 -6.16 -0.30
N ILE A 129 14.08 -5.98 0.70
CA ILE A 129 12.84 -6.75 0.84
C ILE A 129 11.74 -6.06 0.01
N TYR A 130 11.11 -6.79 -0.90
CA TYR A 130 10.05 -6.24 -1.76
C TYR A 130 8.75 -7.02 -1.57
N LEU A 131 7.70 -6.32 -1.12
CA LEU A 131 6.36 -6.87 -0.96
C LEU A 131 5.44 -6.29 -2.03
N SER A 132 4.87 -7.19 -2.83
CA SER A 132 3.85 -6.87 -3.84
C SER A 132 2.54 -7.55 -3.46
N SER A 133 1.44 -6.79 -3.48
CA SER A 133 0.10 -7.32 -3.20
C SER A 133 -0.88 -6.91 -4.29
N SER A 134 -1.49 -7.87 -4.96
CA SER A 134 -2.56 -7.66 -5.93
C SER A 134 -3.66 -8.70 -5.73
N SER A 135 -4.84 -8.42 -6.28
CA SER A 135 -6.05 -9.24 -6.14
C SER A 135 -5.85 -10.74 -6.36
N CYS A 136 -5.17 -11.11 -7.45
CA CYS A 136 -4.92 -12.50 -7.82
C CYS A 136 -3.42 -12.81 -7.94
N GLY A 137 -2.57 -11.99 -7.31
CA GLY A 137 -1.11 -12.11 -7.40
C GLY A 137 -0.52 -11.57 -8.71
N GLN A 138 0.81 -11.65 -8.82
CA GLN A 138 1.56 -11.14 -9.97
C GLN A 138 1.68 -12.13 -11.15
N THR A 139 1.24 -13.38 -10.94
CA THR A 139 1.40 -14.50 -11.88
C THR A 139 0.10 -15.30 -11.99
N GLY A 140 0.03 -16.23 -12.95
CA GLY A 140 -1.16 -17.03 -13.20
C GLY A 140 -2.15 -16.38 -14.18
N PRO A 141 -3.17 -17.13 -14.62
CA PRO A 141 -4.13 -16.70 -15.65
C PRO A 141 -4.98 -15.51 -15.20
N ASP A 142 -5.26 -15.41 -13.90
CA ASP A 142 -6.17 -14.43 -13.33
C ASP A 142 -5.48 -13.14 -12.85
N ARG A 143 -4.16 -13.00 -13.05
CA ARG A 143 -3.37 -11.88 -12.51
C ARG A 143 -3.90 -10.49 -12.92
N GLU A 144 -4.61 -10.39 -14.04
CA GLU A 144 -5.15 -9.12 -14.54
C GLU A 144 -6.55 -8.79 -13.97
N HIS A 145 -7.18 -9.73 -13.25
CA HIS A 145 -8.47 -9.48 -12.61
C HIS A 145 -8.35 -8.42 -11.52
N VAL A 146 -9.19 -7.39 -11.59
CA VAL A 146 -9.25 -6.32 -10.59
C VAL A 146 -10.26 -6.73 -9.51
N GLY A 147 -9.84 -6.70 -8.25
CA GLY A 147 -10.70 -7.08 -7.14
C GLY A 147 -10.50 -6.20 -5.91
N TYR A 148 -11.59 -6.01 -5.17
CA TYR A 148 -11.60 -5.51 -3.80
C TYR A 148 -12.09 -6.63 -2.87
N ALA A 149 -12.14 -6.37 -1.55
CA ALA A 149 -12.49 -7.39 -0.56
C ALA A 149 -13.72 -8.27 -0.89
N PRO A 150 -14.86 -7.74 -1.41
CA PRO A 150 -16.00 -8.58 -1.76
C PRO A 150 -15.70 -9.62 -2.85
N HIS A 151 -14.82 -9.28 -3.80
CA HIS A 151 -14.39 -10.19 -4.85
C HIS A 151 -13.59 -11.36 -4.27
N PHE A 152 -12.70 -11.09 -3.29
CA PHE A 152 -11.92 -12.14 -2.64
C PHE A 152 -12.81 -13.07 -1.82
N ALA A 153 -13.81 -12.52 -1.13
CA ALA A 153 -14.79 -13.31 -0.40
C ALA A 153 -15.59 -14.24 -1.33
N ALA A 154 -16.02 -13.74 -2.49
CA ALA A 154 -16.74 -14.53 -3.47
C ALA A 154 -15.85 -15.64 -4.08
N GLN A 155 -14.64 -15.28 -4.53
CA GLN A 155 -13.72 -16.25 -5.15
C GLN A 155 -13.22 -17.33 -4.18
N ALA A 156 -12.99 -16.97 -2.92
CA ALA A 156 -12.52 -17.91 -1.91
C ALA A 156 -13.65 -18.81 -1.35
N GLY A 157 -14.90 -18.61 -1.79
CA GLY A 157 -16.06 -19.35 -1.29
C GLY A 157 -16.59 -18.85 0.07
N LEU A 158 -16.02 -17.78 0.63
CA LEU A 158 -16.52 -17.20 1.88
C LEU A 158 -17.97 -16.73 1.75
N SER A 159 -18.31 -16.14 0.60
CA SER A 159 -19.70 -15.76 0.30
C SER A 159 -20.65 -16.96 0.18
N PHE A 160 -20.15 -18.16 -0.15
CA PHE A 160 -21.00 -19.35 -0.25
C PHE A 160 -21.30 -19.97 1.13
N VAL A 161 -20.36 -19.86 2.07
CA VAL A 161 -20.50 -20.44 3.43
C VAL A 161 -21.02 -19.45 4.47
N THR A 162 -21.31 -18.21 4.07
CA THR A 162 -21.78 -17.14 4.97
C THR A 162 -23.16 -16.70 4.53
N GLY A 163 -24.18 -16.92 5.37
CA GLY A 163 -25.57 -16.60 5.05
C GLY A 163 -26.52 -17.60 5.67
N TYR A 164 -27.80 -17.50 5.32
CA TYR A 164 -28.78 -18.55 5.61
C TYR A 164 -28.91 -19.45 4.38
N GLU A 165 -29.24 -20.73 4.56
CA GLU A 165 -29.29 -21.71 3.46
C GLU A 165 -30.16 -21.27 2.27
N ASP A 166 -31.28 -20.62 2.54
CA ASP A 166 -32.24 -20.13 1.55
C ASP A 166 -32.14 -18.62 1.27
N TRP A 167 -31.06 -17.97 1.70
CA TRP A 167 -30.85 -16.53 1.53
C TRP A 167 -29.43 -16.21 1.04
N PRO A 168 -29.24 -15.19 0.19
CA PRO A 168 -27.91 -14.75 -0.21
C PRO A 168 -26.97 -14.41 0.95
#